data_AF-A0A375G3I2-F1
#
_entry.id   AF-A0A375G3I2-F1
#
_cell.length_a   1.000
_cell.length_b   1.000
_cell.length_c   1.000
_cell.angle_alpha   90.00
_cell.angle_beta   90.00
_cell.angle_gamma   90.00
#
_symmetry.space_group_name_H-M   'P 1'
#
loop_
_entity.id
_entity.type
_entity.pdbx_description
1 polymer ?
#
loop_
_entity_poly.entity_id
_entity_poly.type
_entity_poly.pdbx_seq_one_letter_code
_entity_poly.pdbx_strand_id
1 'polypeptide(L)'
;MQQIRLAAIVAVLVLAAGVVSRSLAQASTEAVPVWLGSGVTFAALLVCARWSWPAVLAGAGLALAGWGMATHGLPLRGAVAFGLIEVISLGTAGWIATYGRRDPQSPPGATLLIAGALAGSALGASLAVELWRWQRPGLDLPVEWRAWAFSTAAGLLLVGPLAVAFRGFRVRRSGGMPMQQFAAGGLAFVVFIVAVLAVFSDNAAQRFGGLAPTLAYVPMPLLLATALLWGPRGGAIATLAGCLLIIHRTAAGAGPFNVIEGFPGEAVVEVQGFVIVWALVMLLGRALSEGRRTALEEARAWRLRYARTLQAVGVASVEYDAVTGRATWSEGAAALLGDTIRDVNSVDEWLDRIDATDRGLVQATWSAVARGDAPDSVQEYAVTLPGSGRLRVHERLAGIRGADGKVEQVAALLRRAGAEPAHA
;
A
#
# COMPACT_ATOMS: atom_id res chain seq x y z
N MET A 1 22.62 6.84 25.75
CA MET A 1 21.47 6.26 26.49
C MET A 1 20.29 5.84 25.60
N GLN A 2 19.87 6.65 24.62
CA GLN A 2 18.72 6.33 23.75
C GLN A 2 18.89 5.03 22.92
N GLN A 3 20.07 4.80 22.33
CA GLN A 3 20.37 3.58 21.56
C GLN A 3 20.35 2.30 22.42
N ILE A 4 20.87 2.36 23.65
CA ILE A 4 20.86 1.24 24.60
C ILE A 4 19.41 0.89 25.00
N ARG A 5 18.60 1.91 25.29
CA ARG A 5 17.18 1.72 25.59
C ARG A 5 16.44 1.07 24.41
N LEU A 6 16.72 1.51 23.19
CA LEU A 6 16.14 0.91 21.99
C LEU A 6 16.54 -0.56 21.84
N ALA A 7 17.83 -0.88 21.99
CA ALA A 7 18.32 -2.26 21.93
C ALA A 7 17.64 -3.15 22.98
N ALA A 8 17.49 -2.66 24.22
CA ALA A 8 16.80 -3.38 25.29
C ALA A 8 15.31 -3.59 24.98
N ILE A 9 14.61 -2.58 24.46
CA ILE A 9 13.19 -2.71 24.06
C ILE A 9 13.04 -3.76 22.96
N VAL A 10 13.88 -3.70 21.93
CA VAL A 10 13.86 -4.68 20.82
C VAL A 10 14.13 -6.08 21.36
N ALA A 11 15.15 -6.25 22.22
CA ALA A 11 15.46 -7.54 22.82
C ALA A 11 14.27 -8.13 23.58
N VAL A 12 13.61 -7.33 24.43
CA VAL A 12 12.42 -7.76 25.18
C VAL A 12 11.26 -8.13 24.25
N LEU A 13 11.00 -7.32 23.23
CA LEU A 13 9.92 -7.59 22.27
C LEU A 13 10.18 -8.85 21.44
N VAL A 14 11.42 -9.08 21.01
CA VAL A 14 11.83 -10.28 20.28
C VAL A 14 11.64 -11.52 21.15
N LEU A 15 12.08 -11.49 22.42
CA LEU A 15 11.88 -12.60 23.35
C LEU A 15 10.40 -12.86 23.65
N ALA A 16 9.60 -11.81 23.89
CA ALA A 16 8.17 -11.93 24.10
C ALA A 16 7.47 -12.56 22.89
N ALA A 17 7.81 -12.11 21.68
CA ALA A 17 7.31 -12.69 20.44
C ALA A 17 7.76 -14.16 20.27
N GLY A 18 8.99 -14.49 20.64
CA GLY A 18 9.49 -15.87 20.67
C GLY A 18 8.72 -16.79 21.62
N VAL A 19 8.35 -16.30 22.81
CA VAL A 19 7.50 -17.04 23.76
C VAL A 19 6.12 -17.29 23.18
N VAL A 20 5.50 -16.26 22.57
CA VAL A 20 4.20 -16.42 21.88
C VAL A 20 4.32 -17.44 20.75
N SER A 21 5.33 -17.30 19.89
CA SER A 21 5.63 -18.24 18.80
C SER A 21 5.72 -19.70 19.28
N ARG A 22 6.43 -19.94 20.39
CA ARG A 22 6.57 -21.28 20.98
C ARG A 22 5.26 -21.80 21.58
N SER A 23 4.41 -20.93 22.10
CA SER A 23 3.10 -21.32 22.66
C SER A 23 2.07 -21.71 21.59
N LEU A 24 2.22 -21.20 20.36
CA LEU A 24 1.26 -21.43 19.29
C LEU A 24 1.35 -22.85 18.73
N ALA A 25 2.56 -23.40 18.63
CA ALA A 25 2.80 -24.68 18.00
C ALA A 25 4.16 -25.27 18.41
N GLN A 26 4.22 -26.60 18.57
CA GLN A 26 5.46 -27.36 18.72
C GLN A 26 5.81 -28.01 17.38
N ALA A 27 7.05 -27.86 16.92
CA ALA A 27 7.57 -28.52 15.72
C ALA A 27 8.35 -29.79 16.11
N SER A 28 8.48 -30.71 15.16
CA SER A 28 9.43 -31.82 15.22
C SER A 28 10.87 -31.40 14.87
N THR A 29 11.06 -30.17 14.37
CA THR A 29 12.34 -29.56 14.03
C THR A 29 12.84 -28.61 15.11
N GLU A 30 14.12 -28.19 15.01
CA GLU A 30 14.70 -27.18 15.89
C GLU A 30 14.12 -25.77 15.66
N ALA A 31 13.46 -25.57 14.52
CA ALA A 31 12.77 -24.34 14.16
C ALA A 31 11.37 -24.28 14.78
N VAL A 32 11.04 -23.15 15.41
CA VAL A 32 9.66 -22.88 15.86
C VAL A 32 8.78 -22.63 14.62
N PRO A 33 7.53 -23.14 14.56
CA PRO A 33 6.70 -23.06 13.35
C PRO A 33 6.49 -21.68 12.76
N VAL A 34 6.26 -20.65 13.57
CA VAL A 34 6.23 -19.28 13.06
C VAL A 34 6.99 -18.41 14.03
N TRP A 35 8.14 -17.91 13.58
CA TRP A 35 9.03 -17.12 14.40
C TRP A 35 8.72 -15.63 14.26
N LEU A 36 7.85 -15.12 15.14
CA LEU A 36 7.44 -13.72 15.19
C LEU A 36 8.58 -12.81 15.67
N GLY A 37 9.58 -13.35 16.38
CA GLY A 37 10.76 -12.63 16.84
C GLY A 37 11.50 -11.92 15.71
N SER A 38 11.84 -12.65 14.64
CA SER A 38 12.47 -12.03 13.45
C SER A 38 11.54 -11.05 12.75
N GLY A 39 10.23 -11.27 12.80
CA GLY A 39 9.23 -10.31 12.35
C GLY A 39 9.30 -8.98 13.12
N VAL A 40 9.49 -9.02 14.44
CA VAL A 40 9.67 -7.83 15.30
C VAL A 40 10.95 -7.09 14.96
N THR A 41 12.08 -7.80 14.81
CA THR A 41 13.35 -7.19 14.40
C THR A 41 13.21 -6.51 13.04
N PHE A 42 12.63 -7.20 12.05
CA PHE A 42 12.38 -6.64 10.73
C PHE A 42 11.48 -5.41 10.77
N ALA A 43 10.37 -5.47 11.52
CA ALA A 43 9.49 -4.34 11.78
C ALA A 43 10.24 -3.14 12.40
N ALA A 44 11.10 -3.39 13.38
CA ALA A 44 11.91 -2.35 14.02
C ALA A 44 12.86 -1.68 13.01
N LEU A 45 13.48 -2.45 12.10
CA LEU A 45 14.35 -1.90 11.04
C LEU A 45 13.57 -1.05 10.02
N LEU A 46 12.31 -1.42 9.71
CA LEU A 46 11.44 -0.66 8.81
C LEU A 46 10.98 0.68 9.40
N VAL A 47 10.69 0.70 10.71
CA VAL A 47 10.17 1.88 11.41
C VAL A 47 11.31 2.82 11.84
N CYS A 48 12.41 2.27 12.34
CA CYS A 48 13.53 3.05 12.86
C CYS A 48 14.36 3.68 11.75
N ALA A 49 14.99 4.80 12.09
CA ALA A 49 15.94 5.45 11.20
C ALA A 49 17.24 4.62 11.10
N ARG A 50 17.94 4.72 9.95
CA ARG A 50 19.10 3.86 9.62
C ARG A 50 20.24 3.93 10.64
N TRP A 51 20.46 5.09 11.24
CA TRP A 51 21.47 5.29 12.29
C TRP A 51 21.19 4.50 13.58
N SER A 52 19.96 4.05 13.80
CA SER A 52 19.57 3.23 14.96
C SER A 52 19.61 1.72 14.67
N TRP A 53 19.90 1.32 13.42
CA TRP A 53 19.95 -0.09 13.04
C TRP A 53 20.97 -0.91 13.83
N PRO A 54 22.20 -0.42 14.09
CA PRO A 54 23.17 -1.19 14.88
C PRO A 54 22.62 -1.54 16.27
N ALA A 55 21.87 -0.65 16.90
CA ALA A 55 21.27 -0.92 18.20
C ALA A 55 20.11 -1.92 18.13
N VAL A 56 19.25 -1.82 17.10
CA VAL A 56 18.17 -2.79 16.85
C VAL A 56 18.75 -4.18 16.62
N LEU A 57 19.74 -4.29 15.73
CA LEU A 57 20.39 -5.57 15.40
C LEU A 57 21.16 -6.14 16.60
N ALA A 58 21.87 -5.29 17.37
CA ALA A 58 22.55 -5.74 18.58
C ALA A 58 21.56 -6.27 19.63
N GLY A 59 20.45 -5.57 19.85
CA GLY A 59 19.40 -6.02 20.77
C GLY A 59 18.78 -7.35 20.34
N ALA A 60 18.42 -7.49 19.06
CA ALA A 60 17.86 -8.72 18.50
C ALA A 60 18.86 -9.88 18.53
N GLY A 61 20.12 -9.65 18.14
CA GLY A 61 21.18 -10.66 18.16
C GLY A 61 21.49 -11.17 19.56
N LEU A 62 21.56 -10.26 20.56
CA LEU A 62 21.73 -10.65 21.96
C LEU A 62 20.53 -11.44 22.50
N ALA A 63 19.31 -11.03 22.15
CA ALA A 63 18.10 -11.77 22.50
C ALA A 63 18.11 -13.19 21.93
N LEU A 64 18.46 -13.34 20.64
CA LEU A 64 18.54 -14.66 20.00
C LEU A 64 19.70 -15.50 20.57
N ALA A 65 20.84 -14.90 20.89
CA ALA A 65 21.91 -15.63 21.56
C ALA A 65 21.45 -16.17 22.92
N GLY A 66 20.78 -15.34 23.73
CA GLY A 66 20.18 -15.78 24.99
C GLY A 66 19.12 -16.86 24.81
N TRP A 67 18.28 -16.74 23.78
CA TRP A 67 17.29 -17.77 23.42
C TRP A 67 17.98 -19.10 23.06
N GLY A 68 18.96 -19.08 22.16
CA GLY A 68 19.71 -20.27 21.75
C GLY A 68 20.40 -20.99 22.92
N MET A 69 20.88 -20.25 23.93
CA MET A 69 21.39 -20.86 25.16
C MET A 69 20.27 -21.50 25.99
N ALA A 70 19.17 -20.76 26.21
CA ALA A 70 18.10 -21.17 27.12
C ALA A 70 17.22 -22.30 26.57
N THR A 71 16.95 -22.30 25.25
CA THR A 71 16.00 -23.25 24.63
C THR A 71 16.68 -24.36 23.87
N HIS A 72 17.76 -24.06 23.15
CA HIS A 72 18.48 -25.04 22.31
C HIS A 72 19.70 -25.64 23.02
N GLY A 73 20.03 -25.16 24.21
CA GLY A 73 21.17 -25.62 25.01
C GLY A 73 22.52 -25.34 24.34
N LEU A 74 22.60 -24.31 23.49
CA LEU A 74 23.80 -24.01 22.73
C LEU A 74 24.94 -23.52 23.63
N PRO A 75 26.18 -23.96 23.39
CA PRO A 75 27.35 -23.36 24.04
C PRO A 75 27.50 -21.91 23.60
N LEU A 76 28.23 -21.09 24.39
CA LEU A 76 28.38 -19.66 24.13
C LEU A 76 28.75 -19.32 22.68
N ARG A 77 29.67 -20.08 22.07
CA ARG A 77 30.07 -19.88 20.66
C ARG A 77 28.93 -20.16 19.67
N GLY A 78 28.16 -21.22 19.91
CA GLY A 78 26.98 -21.57 19.11
C GLY A 78 25.86 -20.54 19.27
N ALA A 79 25.65 -20.05 20.49
CA ALA A 79 24.68 -19.00 20.78
C ALA A 79 25.03 -17.66 20.12
N VAL A 80 26.30 -17.26 20.15
CA VAL A 80 26.77 -16.07 19.42
C VAL A 80 26.56 -16.24 17.91
N ALA A 81 26.88 -17.40 17.35
CA ALA A 81 26.60 -17.70 15.95
C ALA A 81 25.10 -17.62 15.63
N PHE A 82 24.25 -18.17 16.50
CA PHE A 82 22.79 -18.09 16.39
C PHE A 82 22.28 -16.64 16.36
N GLY A 83 22.80 -15.78 17.25
CA GLY A 83 22.49 -14.35 17.24
C GLY A 83 23.00 -13.62 15.98
N LEU A 84 24.17 -14.00 15.46
CA LEU A 84 24.73 -13.41 14.23
C LEU A 84 23.90 -13.74 12.99
N ILE A 85 23.25 -14.91 12.94
CA ILE A 85 22.33 -15.27 11.86
C ILE A 85 21.21 -14.23 11.74
N GLU A 86 20.59 -13.85 12.86
CA GLU A 86 19.55 -12.80 12.88
C GLU A 86 20.10 -11.47 12.37
N VAL A 87 21.28 -11.06 12.86
CA VAL A 87 21.90 -9.78 12.48
C VAL A 87 22.15 -9.70 10.98
N ILE A 88 22.72 -10.76 10.40
CA ILE A 88 23.08 -10.81 8.98
C ILE A 88 21.82 -10.93 8.11
N SER A 89 20.94 -11.87 8.43
CA SER A 89 19.73 -12.14 7.65
C SER A 89 18.78 -10.95 7.66
N LEU A 90 18.52 -10.34 8.82
CA LEU A 90 17.58 -9.23 8.91
C LEU A 90 18.19 -7.88 8.58
N GLY A 91 19.50 -7.71 8.77
CA GLY A 91 20.22 -6.59 8.17
C GLY A 91 20.02 -6.57 6.65
N THR A 92 20.15 -7.72 5.99
CA THR A 92 19.94 -7.89 4.56
C THR A 92 18.46 -7.69 4.17
N ALA A 93 17.54 -8.31 4.91
CA ALA A 93 16.10 -8.17 4.69
C ALA A 93 15.66 -6.70 4.75
N GLY A 94 16.06 -6.01 5.83
CA GLY A 94 15.78 -4.60 6.05
C GLY A 94 16.42 -3.73 4.98
N TRP A 95 17.65 -4.03 4.55
CA TRP A 95 18.33 -3.29 3.49
C TRP A 95 17.51 -3.30 2.19
N ILE A 96 17.09 -4.49 1.73
CA ILE A 96 16.28 -4.65 0.52
C ILE A 96 14.93 -3.94 0.67
N ALA A 97 14.21 -4.22 1.76
CA ALA A 97 12.88 -3.67 1.97
C ALA A 97 12.87 -2.14 2.11
N THR A 98 13.95 -1.54 2.63
CA THR A 98 14.01 -0.09 2.81
C THR A 98 14.29 0.72 1.55
N TYR A 99 14.60 0.10 0.42
CA TYR A 99 14.57 0.79 -0.89
C TYR A 99 13.15 1.27 -1.24
N GLY A 100 12.11 0.53 -0.85
CA GLY A 100 10.70 0.88 -1.06
C GLY A 100 10.09 1.78 0.02
N ARG A 101 10.86 2.22 1.02
CA ARG A 101 10.34 2.86 2.25
C ARG A 101 9.63 4.21 2.04
N ARG A 102 9.85 4.87 0.89
CA ARG A 102 9.21 6.15 0.56
C ARG A 102 7.73 5.98 0.23
N ASP A 103 7.37 4.86 -0.39
CA ASP A 103 5.99 4.53 -0.68
C ASP A 103 5.75 3.02 -0.48
N PRO A 104 5.61 2.58 0.78
CA PRO A 104 5.46 1.15 1.10
C PRO A 104 4.15 0.54 0.62
N GLN A 105 3.14 1.39 0.35
CA GLN A 105 1.81 0.96 -0.08
C GLN A 105 1.71 0.86 -1.61
N SER A 106 2.67 1.41 -2.35
CA SER A 106 2.79 1.18 -3.78
C SER A 106 3.14 -0.28 -4.11
N PRO A 107 2.77 -0.77 -5.32
CA PRO A 107 3.19 -2.09 -5.78
C PRO A 107 4.71 -2.31 -5.73
N PRO A 108 5.57 -1.36 -6.16
CA PRO A 108 7.03 -1.51 -6.01
C PRO A 108 7.49 -1.58 -4.54
N GLY A 109 6.88 -0.81 -3.65
CA GLY A 109 7.18 -0.84 -2.22
C GLY A 109 6.83 -2.18 -1.57
N ALA A 110 5.65 -2.71 -1.89
CA ALA A 110 5.22 -4.03 -1.44
C ALA A 110 6.11 -5.15 -1.99
N THR A 111 6.50 -5.08 -3.27
CA THR A 111 7.41 -6.06 -3.89
C THR A 111 8.78 -6.06 -3.21
N LEU A 112 9.34 -4.90 -2.88
CA LEU A 112 10.62 -4.80 -2.16
C LEU A 112 10.52 -5.32 -0.73
N LEU A 113 9.39 -5.12 -0.05
CA LEU A 113 9.14 -5.70 1.27
C LEU A 113 9.10 -7.22 1.20
N ILE A 114 8.36 -7.78 0.24
CA ILE A 114 8.29 -9.22 -0.01
C ILE A 114 9.67 -9.78 -0.35
N ALA A 115 10.38 -9.16 -1.29
CA ALA A 115 11.70 -9.59 -1.71
C ALA A 115 12.69 -9.58 -0.54
N GLY A 116 12.65 -8.52 0.29
CA GLY A 116 13.47 -8.46 1.50
C GLY A 116 13.13 -9.57 2.51
N ALA A 117 11.84 -9.85 2.71
CA ALA A 117 11.40 -10.92 3.60
C ALA A 117 11.85 -12.31 3.12
N LEU A 118 11.67 -12.61 1.84
CA LEU A 118 12.06 -13.89 1.26
C LEU A 118 13.58 -14.05 1.20
N ALA A 119 14.32 -13.02 0.77
CA ALA A 119 15.78 -13.06 0.70
C ALA A 119 16.41 -13.18 2.09
N GLY A 120 15.93 -12.41 3.06
CA GLY A 120 16.36 -12.51 4.46
C GLY A 120 16.09 -13.88 5.04
N SER A 121 14.90 -14.43 4.79
CA SER A 121 14.53 -15.76 5.28
C SER A 121 15.40 -16.87 4.68
N ALA A 122 15.60 -16.86 3.35
CA ALA A 122 16.45 -17.84 2.68
C ALA A 122 17.91 -17.76 3.16
N LEU A 123 18.43 -16.54 3.34
CA LEU A 123 19.77 -16.33 3.88
C LEU A 123 19.89 -16.84 5.33
N GLY A 124 18.90 -16.52 6.17
CA GLY A 124 18.84 -16.99 7.55
C GLY A 124 18.81 -18.51 7.64
N ALA A 125 17.98 -19.18 6.83
CA ALA A 125 17.88 -20.63 6.78
C ALA A 125 19.20 -21.28 6.32
N SER A 126 19.86 -20.73 5.30
CA SER A 126 21.15 -21.25 4.81
C SER A 126 22.26 -21.13 5.87
N LEU A 127 22.31 -20.02 6.61
CA LEU A 127 23.27 -19.87 7.71
C LEU A 127 22.93 -20.76 8.91
N ALA A 128 21.64 -20.95 9.21
CA ALA A 128 21.17 -21.83 10.26
C ALA A 128 21.51 -23.29 10.00
N VAL A 129 21.38 -23.76 8.75
CA VAL A 129 21.80 -25.12 8.36
C VAL A 129 23.27 -25.36 8.66
N GLU A 130 24.15 -24.40 8.37
CA GLU A 130 25.58 -24.55 8.68
C GLU A 130 25.87 -24.53 10.18
N LEU A 131 25.12 -23.74 10.96
CA LEU A 131 25.17 -23.81 12.42
C LEU A 131 24.72 -25.19 12.94
N TRP A 132 23.63 -25.74 12.39
CA TRP A 132 23.11 -27.04 12.80
C TRP A 132 24.01 -28.20 12.39
N ARG A 133 24.61 -28.14 11.20
CA ARG A 133 25.65 -29.08 10.77
C ARG A 133 26.80 -29.13 11.77
N TRP A 134 27.20 -27.97 12.31
CA TRP A 134 28.27 -27.88 13.30
C TRP A 134 27.86 -28.36 14.70
N GLN A 135 26.68 -27.97 15.20
CA GLN A 135 26.27 -28.21 16.59
C GLN A 135 25.54 -29.55 16.79
N ARG A 136 24.85 -30.06 15.76
CA ARG A 136 23.96 -31.22 15.83
C ARG A 136 24.18 -32.11 14.58
N PRO A 137 25.34 -32.77 14.46
CA PRO A 137 25.59 -33.69 13.35
C PRO A 137 24.61 -34.87 13.42
N GLY A 138 23.68 -34.96 12.46
CA GLY A 138 22.65 -36.00 12.40
C GLY A 138 21.24 -35.51 12.07
N LEU A 139 21.01 -34.20 12.07
CA LEU A 139 19.73 -33.61 11.65
C LEU A 139 19.52 -33.70 10.13
N ASP A 140 18.26 -33.82 9.72
CA ASP A 140 17.85 -33.70 8.32
C ASP A 140 17.89 -32.22 7.90
N LEU A 141 19.04 -31.82 7.34
CA LEU A 141 19.32 -30.43 6.97
C LEU A 141 18.32 -29.85 5.95
N PRO A 142 17.89 -30.58 4.89
CA PRO A 142 16.81 -30.12 4.02
C PRO A 142 15.49 -29.78 4.74
N VAL A 143 15.08 -30.61 5.69
CA VAL A 143 13.85 -30.39 6.46
C VAL A 143 14.00 -29.17 7.37
N GLU A 144 15.15 -29.04 8.06
CA GLU A 144 15.47 -27.88 8.88
C GLU A 144 15.52 -26.58 8.07
N TRP A 145 16.13 -26.61 6.87
CA TRP A 145 16.18 -25.45 5.99
C TRP A 145 14.78 -24.96 5.62
N ARG A 146 13.89 -25.89 5.22
CA ARG A 146 12.49 -25.58 4.89
C ARG A 146 11.77 -24.99 6.09
N ALA A 147 11.81 -25.68 7.24
CA ALA A 147 11.12 -25.25 8.44
C ALA A 147 11.58 -23.86 8.89
N TRP A 148 12.88 -23.59 8.83
CA TRP A 148 13.44 -22.28 9.16
C TRP A 148 13.02 -21.19 8.17
N ALA A 149 13.14 -21.46 6.87
CA ALA A 149 12.82 -20.51 5.81
C ALA A 149 11.33 -20.14 5.80
N PHE A 150 10.44 -21.11 5.95
CA PHE A 150 9.00 -20.83 5.97
C PHE A 150 8.58 -20.15 7.29
N SER A 151 9.13 -20.58 8.42
CA SER A 151 8.87 -19.93 9.71
C SER A 151 9.28 -18.45 9.74
N THR A 152 10.50 -18.16 9.30
CA THR A 152 11.05 -16.79 9.28
C THR A 152 10.30 -15.92 8.27
N ALA A 153 10.01 -16.45 7.08
CA ALA A 153 9.25 -15.73 6.05
C ALA A 153 7.82 -15.39 6.53
N ALA A 154 7.13 -16.33 7.18
CA ALA A 154 5.82 -16.09 7.77
C ALA A 154 5.88 -14.99 8.84
N GLY A 155 6.87 -15.04 9.74
CA GLY A 155 7.08 -14.01 10.76
C GLY A 155 7.28 -12.61 10.15
N LEU A 156 8.15 -12.49 9.14
CA LEU A 156 8.43 -11.22 8.47
C LEU A 156 7.22 -10.68 7.70
N LEU A 157 6.51 -11.53 6.97
CA LEU A 157 5.36 -11.14 6.14
C LEU A 157 4.10 -10.83 6.96
N LEU A 158 3.98 -11.35 8.18
CA LEU A 158 2.88 -11.02 9.09
C LEU A 158 3.16 -9.74 9.88
N VAL A 159 4.37 -9.59 10.44
CA VAL A 159 4.69 -8.47 11.35
C VAL A 159 5.18 -7.23 10.60
N GLY A 160 5.91 -7.40 9.48
CA GLY A 160 6.46 -6.30 8.70
C GLY A 160 5.39 -5.32 8.18
N PRO A 161 4.36 -5.80 7.44
CA PRO A 161 3.28 -4.95 6.95
C PRO A 161 2.47 -4.28 8.08
N LEU A 162 2.33 -4.95 9.23
CA LEU A 162 1.69 -4.36 10.40
C LEU A 162 2.47 -3.13 10.89
N ALA A 163 3.78 -3.25 11.02
CA ALA A 163 4.63 -2.12 11.43
C ALA A 163 4.59 -0.95 10.44
N VAL A 164 4.54 -1.26 9.14
CA VAL A 164 4.38 -0.26 8.08
C VAL A 164 3.02 0.45 8.18
N ALA A 165 1.92 -0.30 8.37
CA ALA A 165 0.57 0.25 8.44
C ALA A 165 0.37 1.19 9.65
N PHE A 166 1.05 0.92 10.76
CA PHE A 166 1.00 1.72 11.98
C PHE A 166 2.09 2.79 12.07
N ARG A 167 2.98 2.88 11.07
CA ARG A 167 4.05 3.89 11.05
C ARG A 167 3.45 5.30 11.02
N GLY A 168 3.83 6.13 11.99
CA GLY A 168 3.36 7.52 12.09
C GLY A 168 1.90 7.66 12.53
N PHE A 169 1.29 6.61 13.09
CA PHE A 169 -0.06 6.71 13.65
C PHE A 169 -0.13 7.79 14.73
N ARG A 170 -1.04 8.76 14.54
CA ARG A 170 -1.40 9.76 15.54
C ARG A 170 -2.90 9.66 15.77
N VAL A 171 -3.29 9.54 17.04
CA VAL A 171 -4.71 9.53 17.44
C VAL A 171 -5.30 10.89 17.05
N ARG A 172 -6.18 10.90 16.05
CA ARG A 172 -6.94 12.10 15.67
C ARG A 172 -8.26 12.10 16.42
N ARG A 173 -8.58 13.23 17.06
CA ARG A 173 -9.81 13.42 17.87
C ARG A 173 -11.08 13.53 17.01
N SER A 174 -10.95 13.84 15.72
CA SER A 174 -12.04 13.86 14.74
C SER A 174 -11.56 13.38 13.36
N GLY A 175 -12.45 12.76 12.59
CA GLY A 175 -12.12 12.18 11.26
C GLY A 175 -11.75 10.69 11.27
N GLY A 176 -12.25 9.92 12.25
CA GLY A 176 -12.14 8.45 12.25
C GLY A 176 -13.02 7.79 11.20
N MET A 177 -12.91 6.46 11.09
CA MET A 177 -13.73 5.64 10.20
C MET A 177 -15.23 5.84 10.51
N PRO A 178 -16.10 6.03 9.51
CA PRO A 178 -17.54 6.12 9.74
C PRO A 178 -18.04 4.84 10.43
N MET A 179 -18.93 4.99 11.41
CA MET A 179 -19.41 3.88 12.27
C MET A 179 -19.99 2.72 11.46
N GLN A 180 -20.69 3.02 10.35
CA GLN A 180 -21.21 2.01 9.44
C GLN A 180 -20.11 1.16 8.78
N GLN A 181 -19.01 1.79 8.35
CA GLN A 181 -17.86 1.08 7.78
C GLN A 181 -17.14 0.25 8.84
N PHE A 182 -17.02 0.77 10.07
CA PHE A 182 -16.44 0.03 11.18
C PHE A 182 -17.28 -1.21 11.52
N ALA A 183 -18.60 -1.06 11.64
CA ALA A 183 -19.53 -2.14 11.92
C ALA A 183 -19.56 -3.19 10.80
N ALA A 184 -19.59 -2.77 9.53
CA ALA A 184 -19.54 -3.67 8.38
C ALA A 184 -18.22 -4.47 8.36
N GLY A 185 -17.08 -3.81 8.59
CA GLY A 185 -15.78 -4.49 8.69
C GLY A 185 -15.70 -5.43 9.89
N GLY A 186 -16.30 -5.05 11.02
CA GLY A 186 -16.41 -5.90 12.21
C GLY A 186 -17.24 -7.14 11.97
N LEU A 187 -18.39 -7.00 11.30
CA LEU A 187 -19.20 -8.14 10.89
C LEU A 187 -18.43 -9.07 9.95
N ALA A 188 -17.77 -8.53 8.92
CA ALA A 188 -16.94 -9.31 8.02
C ALA A 188 -15.81 -10.05 8.76
N PHE A 189 -15.19 -9.40 9.75
CA PHE A 189 -14.15 -10.02 10.57
C PHE A 189 -14.70 -11.13 11.46
N VAL A 190 -15.86 -10.94 12.08
CA VAL A 190 -16.52 -11.98 12.89
C VAL A 190 -16.88 -13.18 12.01
N VAL A 191 -17.47 -12.95 10.83
CA VAL A 191 -17.80 -14.02 9.87
C VAL A 191 -16.54 -14.72 9.39
N PHE A 192 -15.45 -13.99 9.16
CA PHE A 192 -14.12 -14.55 8.87
C PHE A 192 -13.64 -15.48 9.98
N ILE A 193 -13.67 -15.05 11.24
CA ILE A 193 -13.24 -15.88 12.39
C ILE A 193 -14.12 -17.13 12.49
N VAL A 194 -15.45 -16.98 12.37
CA VAL A 194 -16.37 -18.12 12.38
C VAL A 194 -16.05 -19.10 11.25
N ALA A 195 -15.77 -18.62 10.04
CA ALA A 195 -15.37 -19.46 8.91
C ALA A 195 -14.06 -20.21 9.17
N VAL A 196 -13.04 -19.53 9.73
CA VAL A 196 -11.78 -20.19 10.13
C VAL A 196 -12.06 -21.28 11.17
N LEU A 197 -12.83 -20.98 12.22
CA LEU A 197 -13.15 -21.95 13.27
C LEU A 197 -13.97 -23.15 12.75
N ALA A 198 -14.85 -22.93 11.77
CA ALA A 198 -15.64 -24.01 11.17
C ALA A 198 -14.80 -24.91 10.26
N VAL A 199 -13.96 -24.32 9.41
CA VAL A 199 -13.12 -25.05 8.45
C VAL A 199 -11.93 -25.73 9.13
N PHE A 200 -11.32 -25.08 10.12
CA PHE A 200 -10.21 -25.61 10.94
C PHE A 200 -10.72 -26.23 12.25
N SER A 201 -11.83 -26.95 12.16
CA SER A 201 -12.38 -27.72 13.29
C SER A 201 -11.73 -29.10 13.41
N ASP A 202 -11.80 -29.68 14.60
CA ASP A 202 -11.15 -30.97 14.91
C ASP A 202 -11.74 -32.12 14.06
N ASN A 203 -13.01 -31.99 13.66
CA ASN A 203 -13.72 -32.98 12.84
C ASN A 203 -13.81 -32.59 11.35
N ALA A 204 -12.99 -31.65 10.88
CA ALA A 204 -13.07 -31.15 9.50
C ALA A 204 -12.94 -32.27 8.45
N ALA A 205 -12.04 -33.23 8.67
CA ALA A 205 -11.83 -34.37 7.80
C ALA A 205 -13.08 -35.28 7.71
N GLN A 206 -13.70 -35.58 8.85
CA GLN A 206 -14.93 -36.39 8.91
C GLN A 206 -16.14 -35.64 8.35
N ARG A 207 -16.20 -34.32 8.54
CA ARG A 207 -17.34 -33.49 8.17
C ARG A 207 -17.36 -33.11 6.70
N PHE A 208 -16.19 -32.89 6.09
CA PHE A 208 -16.08 -32.37 4.73
C PHE A 208 -15.35 -33.31 3.76
N GLY A 209 -14.79 -34.42 4.24
CA GLY A 209 -14.10 -35.40 3.40
C GLY A 209 -13.03 -34.75 2.50
N GLY A 210 -13.00 -35.15 1.23
CA GLY A 210 -12.06 -34.62 0.24
C GLY A 210 -12.22 -33.14 -0.11
N LEU A 211 -13.31 -32.47 0.33
CA LEU A 211 -13.52 -31.03 0.12
C LEU A 211 -12.84 -30.17 1.20
N ALA A 212 -12.37 -30.76 2.30
CA ALA A 212 -11.76 -30.02 3.41
C ALA A 212 -10.59 -29.11 2.97
N PRO A 213 -9.64 -29.55 2.11
CA PRO A 213 -8.56 -28.70 1.62
C PRO A 213 -9.06 -27.53 0.76
N THR A 214 -10.10 -27.73 -0.05
CA THR A 214 -10.69 -26.65 -0.87
C THR A 214 -11.43 -25.63 0.00
N LEU A 215 -12.05 -26.06 1.09
CA LEU A 215 -12.73 -25.17 2.03
C LEU A 215 -11.75 -24.29 2.82
N ALA A 216 -10.47 -24.64 2.90
CA ALA A 216 -9.42 -23.81 3.50
C ALA A 216 -9.36 -22.39 2.90
N TYR A 217 -9.79 -22.22 1.65
CA TYR A 217 -9.78 -20.93 0.94
C TYR A 217 -11.01 -20.05 1.23
N VAL A 218 -12.09 -20.60 1.81
CA VAL A 218 -13.33 -19.86 2.10
C VAL A 218 -13.13 -18.63 2.99
N PRO A 219 -12.23 -18.61 3.98
CA PRO A 219 -12.02 -17.40 4.77
C PRO A 219 -11.29 -16.28 4.01
N MET A 220 -10.64 -16.52 2.86
CA MET A 220 -9.90 -15.48 2.13
C MET A 220 -10.76 -14.29 1.69
N PRO A 221 -11.92 -14.47 1.01
CA PRO A 221 -12.74 -13.34 0.58
C PRO A 221 -13.26 -12.51 1.76
N LEU A 222 -13.54 -13.15 2.90
CA LEU A 222 -14.00 -12.48 4.13
C LEU A 222 -12.88 -11.64 4.77
N LEU A 223 -11.65 -12.17 4.76
CA LEU A 223 -10.47 -11.43 5.19
C LEU A 223 -10.17 -10.26 4.26
N LEU A 224 -10.31 -10.44 2.95
CA LEU A 224 -10.17 -9.38 1.95
C LEU A 224 -11.23 -8.29 2.17
N ALA A 225 -12.50 -8.67 2.37
CA ALA A 225 -13.58 -7.73 2.66
C ALA A 225 -13.29 -6.93 3.94
N THR A 226 -12.81 -7.59 5.00
CA THR A 226 -12.38 -6.94 6.24
C THR A 226 -11.25 -5.94 5.99
N ALA A 227 -10.24 -6.32 5.19
CA ALA A 227 -9.12 -5.45 4.86
C ALA A 227 -9.53 -4.25 3.98
N LEU A 228 -10.48 -4.42 3.05
CA LEU A 228 -11.02 -3.34 2.23
C LEU A 228 -11.84 -2.35 3.07
N LEU A 229 -12.64 -2.86 4.01
CA LEU A 229 -13.49 -2.06 4.88
C LEU A 229 -12.69 -1.34 5.97
N TRP A 230 -11.76 -2.02 6.64
CA TRP A 230 -10.96 -1.38 7.69
C TRP A 230 -9.67 -0.69 7.19
N GLY A 231 -9.38 -0.80 5.90
CA GLY A 231 -8.17 -0.29 5.31
C GLY A 231 -6.91 -1.05 5.77
N PRO A 232 -5.71 -0.45 5.58
CA PRO A 232 -4.43 -1.15 5.74
C PRO A 232 -4.16 -1.64 7.15
N ARG A 233 -4.54 -0.83 8.15
CA ARG A 233 -4.30 -1.12 9.57
C ARG A 233 -5.17 -2.25 10.08
N GLY A 234 -6.48 -2.14 9.90
CA GLY A 234 -7.40 -3.19 10.33
C GLY A 234 -7.22 -4.46 9.52
N GLY A 235 -6.91 -4.34 8.23
CA GLY A 235 -6.50 -5.48 7.43
C GLY A 235 -5.25 -6.18 7.98
N ALA A 236 -4.20 -5.44 8.34
CA ALA A 236 -2.96 -6.04 8.86
C ALA A 236 -3.19 -6.77 10.19
N ILE A 237 -4.01 -6.19 11.08
CA ILE A 237 -4.44 -6.84 12.32
C ILE A 237 -5.25 -8.10 12.02
N ALA A 238 -6.24 -8.02 11.12
CA ALA A 238 -7.09 -9.15 10.78
C ALA A 238 -6.29 -10.31 10.17
N THR A 239 -5.31 -10.00 9.30
CA THR A 239 -4.41 -11.01 8.71
C THR A 239 -3.53 -11.64 9.78
N LEU A 240 -2.90 -10.85 10.65
CA LEU A 240 -2.09 -11.40 11.75
C LEU A 240 -2.94 -12.31 12.64
N ALA A 241 -4.08 -11.83 13.14
CA ALA A 241 -4.95 -12.60 14.03
C ALA A 241 -5.46 -13.88 13.37
N GLY A 242 -5.91 -13.79 12.10
CA GLY A 242 -6.40 -14.92 11.33
C GLY A 242 -5.33 -15.98 11.07
N CYS A 243 -4.14 -15.57 10.65
CA CYS A 243 -3.03 -16.49 10.41
C CYS A 243 -2.56 -17.15 11.71
N LEU A 244 -2.44 -16.41 12.82
CA LEU A 244 -2.10 -16.99 14.13
C LEU A 244 -3.14 -18.01 14.60
N LEU A 245 -4.43 -17.72 14.39
CA LEU A 245 -5.51 -18.66 14.71
C LEU A 245 -5.43 -19.93 13.86
N ILE A 246 -5.18 -19.80 12.55
CA ILE A 246 -4.99 -20.94 11.65
C ILE A 246 -3.81 -21.79 12.10
N ILE A 247 -2.65 -21.17 12.37
CA ILE A 247 -1.44 -21.88 12.82
C ILE A 247 -1.72 -22.63 14.13
N HIS A 248 -2.36 -21.96 15.10
CA HIS A 248 -2.69 -22.57 16.39
C HIS A 248 -3.64 -23.76 16.24
N ARG A 249 -4.67 -23.63 15.40
CA ARG A 249 -5.63 -24.71 15.13
C ARG A 249 -4.96 -25.90 14.45
N THR A 250 -4.16 -25.66 13.42
CA THR A 250 -3.42 -26.72 12.73
C THR A 250 -2.45 -27.42 13.66
N ALA A 251 -1.73 -26.66 14.51
CA ALA A 251 -0.81 -27.23 15.47
C ALA A 251 -1.49 -28.07 16.55
N ALA A 252 -2.76 -27.78 16.87
CA ALA A 252 -3.60 -28.61 17.74
C ALA A 252 -4.13 -29.88 17.03
N GLY A 253 -3.77 -30.12 15.77
CA GLY A 253 -4.25 -31.24 14.96
C GLY A 253 -5.59 -30.98 14.27
N ALA A 254 -6.09 -29.75 14.29
CA ALA A 254 -7.37 -29.40 13.67
C ALA A 254 -7.21 -28.94 12.21
N GLY A 255 -8.26 -29.12 11.41
CA GLY A 255 -8.34 -28.58 10.06
C GLY A 255 -7.76 -29.46 8.94
N PRO A 256 -7.79 -28.94 7.71
CA PRO A 256 -7.72 -29.76 6.50
C PRO A 256 -6.31 -30.27 6.15
N PHE A 257 -5.27 -29.69 6.74
CA PHE A 257 -3.88 -30.08 6.48
C PHE A 257 -3.42 -31.26 7.34
N ASN A 258 -4.23 -31.71 8.30
CA ASN A 258 -3.94 -32.91 9.11
C ASN A 258 -4.41 -34.22 8.42
N VAL A 259 -4.90 -34.14 7.17
CA VAL A 259 -5.49 -35.27 6.44
C VAL A 259 -4.45 -36.03 5.60
N ILE A 260 -3.27 -35.45 5.39
CA ILE A 260 -2.20 -36.06 4.57
C ILE A 260 -1.31 -36.90 5.50
N GLU A 261 -1.58 -38.21 5.55
CA GLU A 261 -0.75 -39.20 6.23
C GLU A 261 0.67 -39.18 5.64
N GLY A 262 1.67 -38.83 6.46
CA GLY A 262 3.08 -38.84 6.07
C GLY A 262 3.98 -38.87 7.29
N PHE A 263 4.13 -37.75 8.00
CA PHE A 263 4.97 -37.64 9.19
C PHE A 263 4.51 -36.52 10.15
N PRO A 264 4.71 -36.65 11.47
CA PRO A 264 4.52 -35.55 12.41
C PRO A 264 5.45 -34.37 12.06
N GLY A 265 4.88 -33.30 11.51
CA GLY A 265 5.62 -32.07 11.14
C GLY A 265 5.33 -31.52 9.75
N GLU A 266 4.82 -32.32 8.80
CA GLU A 266 4.52 -31.84 7.44
C GLU A 266 3.36 -30.84 7.40
N ALA A 267 2.28 -31.11 8.14
CA ALA A 267 1.11 -30.23 8.23
C ALA A 267 1.46 -28.80 8.69
N VAL A 268 2.50 -28.67 9.53
CA VAL A 268 2.96 -27.37 10.04
C VAL A 268 3.68 -26.58 8.93
N VAL A 269 4.53 -27.24 8.16
CA VAL A 269 5.23 -26.60 7.02
C VAL A 269 4.26 -26.23 5.91
N GLU A 270 3.26 -27.09 5.63
CA GLU A 270 2.21 -26.78 4.68
C GLU A 270 1.40 -25.54 5.08
N VAL A 271 1.05 -25.41 6.36
CA VAL A 271 0.31 -24.25 6.85
C VAL A 271 1.16 -22.98 6.87
N GLN A 272 2.46 -23.07 7.10
CA GLN A 272 3.36 -21.92 6.91
C GLN A 272 3.35 -21.45 5.46
N GLY A 273 3.47 -22.38 4.50
CA GLY A 273 3.38 -22.10 3.07
C GLY A 273 2.06 -21.44 2.70
N PHE A 274 0.95 -21.99 3.21
CA PHE A 274 -0.39 -21.44 3.03
C PHE A 274 -0.52 -20.01 3.57
N VAL A 275 -0.05 -19.76 4.80
CA VAL A 275 -0.05 -18.44 5.44
C VAL A 275 0.82 -17.45 4.67
N ILE A 276 1.96 -17.88 4.15
CA ILE A 276 2.82 -17.03 3.31
C ILE A 276 2.09 -16.65 2.03
N VAL A 277 1.51 -17.61 1.31
CA VAL A 277 0.74 -17.33 0.09
C VAL A 277 -0.40 -16.34 0.39
N TRP A 278 -1.13 -16.54 1.49
CA TRP A 278 -2.17 -15.60 1.93
C TRP A 278 -1.61 -14.21 2.21
N ALA A 279 -0.51 -14.10 2.95
CA ALA A 279 0.11 -12.84 3.26
C ALA A 279 0.57 -12.12 1.98
N LEU A 280 1.14 -12.85 1.02
CA LEU A 280 1.55 -12.31 -0.28
C LEU A 280 0.37 -11.79 -1.09
N VAL A 281 -0.69 -12.60 -1.24
CA VAL A 281 -1.91 -12.21 -1.98
C VAL A 281 -2.57 -10.99 -1.34
N MET A 282 -2.66 -10.96 0.00
CA MET A 282 -3.24 -9.83 0.72
C MET A 282 -2.38 -8.57 0.60
N LEU A 283 -1.04 -8.70 0.65
CA LEU A 283 -0.15 -7.56 0.53
C LEU A 283 -0.20 -6.97 -0.89
N LEU A 284 -0.14 -7.81 -1.92
CA LEU A 284 -0.25 -7.38 -3.32
C LEU A 284 -1.64 -6.83 -3.64
N GLY A 285 -2.70 -7.50 -3.19
CA GLY A 285 -4.08 -7.04 -3.37
C GLY A 285 -4.32 -5.67 -2.74
N ARG A 286 -3.74 -5.42 -1.56
CA ARG A 286 -3.75 -4.10 -0.92
C ARG A 286 -2.96 -3.07 -1.71
N ALA A 287 -1.72 -3.39 -2.09
CA ALA A 287 -0.87 -2.45 -2.82
C ALA A 287 -1.50 -1.99 -4.14
N LEU A 288 -2.17 -2.90 -4.85
CA LEU A 288 -2.92 -2.60 -6.07
C LEU A 288 -4.19 -1.77 -5.79
N SER A 289 -4.96 -2.14 -4.77
CA SER A 289 -6.23 -1.46 -4.45
C SER A 289 -6.00 -0.05 -3.89
N GLU A 290 -5.00 0.11 -3.04
CA GLU A 290 -4.67 1.36 -2.37
C GLU A 290 -3.99 2.35 -3.31
N GLY A 291 -3.07 1.89 -4.17
CA GLY A 291 -2.49 2.72 -5.22
C GLY A 291 -3.55 3.35 -6.13
N ARG A 292 -4.56 2.56 -6.54
CA ARG A 292 -5.68 3.07 -7.34
C ARG A 292 -6.53 4.07 -6.57
N ARG A 293 -6.82 3.79 -5.29
CA ARG A 293 -7.64 4.66 -4.45
C ARG A 293 -6.96 6.01 -4.21
N THR A 294 -5.67 6.00 -3.86
CA THR A 294 -4.88 7.22 -3.63
C THR A 294 -4.79 8.06 -4.90
N ALA A 295 -4.49 7.45 -6.05
CA ALA A 295 -4.45 8.17 -7.33
C ALA A 295 -5.80 8.82 -7.68
N LEU A 296 -6.91 8.13 -7.41
CA LEU A 296 -8.26 8.67 -7.61
C LEU A 296 -8.58 9.81 -6.63
N GLU A 297 -8.21 9.67 -5.36
CA GLU A 297 -8.41 10.70 -4.34
C GLU A 297 -7.56 11.94 -4.62
N GLU A 298 -6.30 11.77 -5.04
CA GLU A 298 -5.42 12.86 -5.46
C GLU A 298 -5.93 13.55 -6.73
N ALA A 299 -6.35 12.80 -7.74
CA ALA A 299 -6.96 13.36 -8.95
C ALA A 299 -8.23 14.15 -8.63
N ARG A 300 -9.10 13.62 -7.77
CA ARG A 300 -10.29 14.34 -7.29
C ARG A 300 -9.93 15.59 -6.51
N ALA A 301 -8.96 15.51 -5.60
CA ALA A 301 -8.52 16.66 -4.82
C ALA A 301 -7.87 17.73 -5.70
N TRP A 302 -7.10 17.34 -6.71
CA TRP A 302 -6.52 18.25 -7.69
C TRP A 302 -7.61 18.91 -8.55
N ARG A 303 -8.58 18.15 -9.07
CA ARG A 303 -9.74 18.67 -9.81
C ARG A 303 -10.56 19.66 -8.97
N LEU A 304 -10.83 19.33 -7.71
CA LEU A 304 -11.55 20.23 -6.78
C LEU A 304 -10.76 21.51 -6.49
N ARG A 305 -9.43 21.41 -6.25
CA ARG A 305 -8.58 22.59 -6.05
C ARG A 305 -8.56 23.45 -7.30
N TYR A 306 -8.39 22.86 -8.48
CA TYR A 306 -8.40 23.56 -9.75
C TYR A 306 -9.73 24.32 -9.97
N ALA A 307 -10.86 23.64 -9.82
CA ALA A 307 -12.18 24.25 -9.96
C ALA A 307 -12.41 25.40 -8.97
N ARG A 308 -12.03 25.23 -7.69
CA ARG A 308 -12.15 26.29 -6.67
C ARG A 308 -11.26 27.48 -6.96
N THR A 309 -10.03 27.26 -7.45
CA THR A 309 -9.13 28.36 -7.83
C THR A 309 -9.69 29.15 -9.00
N LEU A 310 -10.18 28.48 -10.05
CA LEU A 310 -10.83 29.16 -11.18
C LEU A 310 -12.04 29.98 -10.75
N GLN A 311 -12.89 29.41 -9.89
CA GLN A 311 -14.06 30.10 -9.35
C GLN A 311 -13.67 31.31 -8.48
N ALA A 312 -12.66 31.18 -7.61
CA ALA A 312 -12.21 32.25 -6.72
C ALA A 312 -11.57 33.42 -7.47
N VAL A 313 -10.85 33.15 -8.57
CA VAL A 313 -10.27 34.19 -9.43
C VAL A 313 -11.32 34.78 -10.39
N GLY A 314 -12.47 34.14 -10.54
CA GLY A 314 -13.51 34.57 -11.47
C GLY A 314 -13.06 34.43 -12.92
N VAL A 315 -12.50 33.27 -13.27
CA VAL A 315 -12.04 32.96 -14.62
C VAL A 315 -12.68 31.67 -15.10
N ALA A 316 -13.25 31.70 -16.30
CA ALA A 316 -13.66 30.51 -17.02
C ALA A 316 -12.47 30.00 -17.84
N SER A 317 -12.17 28.69 -17.79
CA SER A 317 -11.23 28.08 -18.73
C SER A 317 -11.95 27.28 -19.81
N VAL A 318 -11.37 27.27 -21.00
CA VAL A 318 -11.77 26.44 -22.14
C VAL A 318 -10.52 25.89 -22.82
N GLU A 319 -10.58 24.63 -23.22
CA GLU A 319 -9.53 23.97 -24.00
C GLU A 319 -10.06 23.71 -25.41
N TYR A 320 -9.36 24.23 -26.42
CA TYR A 320 -9.65 24.00 -27.82
C TYR A 320 -8.69 22.96 -28.38
N ASP A 321 -9.21 21.99 -29.13
CA ASP A 321 -8.38 21.12 -29.97
C ASP A 321 -7.81 21.96 -31.13
N ALA A 322 -6.48 21.96 -31.30
CA ALA A 322 -5.81 22.80 -32.30
C ALA A 322 -6.14 22.39 -33.77
N VAL A 323 -6.59 21.16 -33.99
CA VAL A 323 -6.91 20.61 -35.32
C VAL A 323 -8.40 20.63 -35.60
N THR A 324 -9.21 20.14 -34.65
CA THR A 324 -10.66 20.00 -34.83
C THR A 324 -11.44 21.24 -34.39
N GLY A 325 -10.81 22.14 -33.63
CA GLY A 325 -11.44 23.33 -33.09
C GLY A 325 -12.46 23.05 -31.98
N ARG A 326 -12.61 21.80 -31.52
CA ARG A 326 -13.58 21.43 -30.49
C ARG A 326 -13.26 22.09 -29.16
N ALA A 327 -14.26 22.71 -28.55
CA ALA A 327 -14.17 23.42 -27.28
C ALA A 327 -14.61 22.52 -26.12
N THR A 328 -13.82 22.48 -25.05
CA THR A 328 -14.16 21.83 -23.79
C THR A 328 -14.13 22.86 -22.67
N TRP A 329 -15.32 23.24 -22.20
CA TRP A 329 -15.49 24.26 -21.16
C TRP A 329 -15.35 23.68 -19.75
N SER A 330 -14.75 24.46 -18.85
CA SER A 330 -14.70 24.14 -17.42
C SER A 330 -16.08 24.19 -16.74
N GLU A 331 -16.24 23.42 -15.66
CA GLU A 331 -17.52 23.34 -14.91
C GLU A 331 -18.04 24.70 -14.42
N GLY A 332 -17.13 25.65 -14.13
CA GLY A 332 -17.45 27.00 -13.66
C GLY A 332 -17.77 28.01 -14.77
N ALA A 333 -17.60 27.65 -16.05
CA ALA A 333 -17.79 28.58 -17.17
C ALA A 333 -19.22 29.11 -17.25
N ALA A 334 -20.22 28.26 -17.04
CA ALA A 334 -21.63 28.65 -17.09
C ALA A 334 -22.00 29.70 -16.01
N ALA A 335 -21.45 29.57 -14.81
CA ALA A 335 -21.66 30.54 -13.74
C ALA A 335 -21.06 31.93 -14.08
N LEU A 336 -20.01 31.95 -14.91
CA LEU A 336 -19.29 33.18 -15.26
C LEU A 336 -19.65 33.76 -16.62
N LEU A 337 -20.12 32.98 -17.58
CA LEU A 337 -20.43 33.44 -18.95
C LEU A 337 -21.91 33.27 -19.28
N GLY A 338 -22.67 32.55 -18.47
CA GLY A 338 -24.08 32.19 -18.69
C GLY A 338 -24.23 30.75 -19.16
N ASP A 339 -25.42 30.15 -18.95
CA ASP A 339 -25.67 28.73 -19.23
C ASP A 339 -25.52 28.36 -20.70
N THR A 340 -25.73 29.31 -21.62
CA THR A 340 -25.59 29.12 -23.06
C THR A 340 -24.17 28.86 -23.51
N ILE A 341 -23.18 29.03 -22.62
CA ILE A 341 -21.80 28.67 -22.93
C ILE A 341 -21.63 27.16 -23.11
N ARG A 342 -22.52 26.35 -22.51
CA ARG A 342 -22.52 24.89 -22.64
C ARG A 342 -22.89 24.42 -24.04
N ASP A 343 -23.56 25.27 -24.82
CA ASP A 343 -23.95 24.98 -26.19
C ASP A 343 -22.86 25.36 -27.21
N VAL A 344 -21.73 25.92 -26.76
CA VAL A 344 -20.59 26.29 -27.62
C VAL A 344 -19.60 25.14 -27.65
N ASN A 345 -19.57 24.41 -28.76
CA ASN A 345 -18.76 23.20 -28.88
C ASN A 345 -17.53 23.36 -29.77
N SER A 346 -17.35 24.52 -30.42
CA SER A 346 -16.19 24.80 -31.26
C SER A 346 -15.71 26.24 -31.14
N VAL A 347 -14.48 26.48 -31.59
CA VAL A 347 -13.92 27.83 -31.74
C VAL A 347 -14.72 28.66 -32.75
N ASP A 348 -15.21 28.06 -33.83
CA ASP A 348 -16.01 28.77 -34.83
C ASP A 348 -17.33 29.29 -34.23
N GLU A 349 -18.01 28.45 -33.44
CA GLU A 349 -19.22 28.85 -32.72
C GLU A 349 -18.94 29.93 -31.66
N TRP A 350 -17.73 29.97 -31.09
CA TRP A 350 -17.31 31.04 -30.21
C TRP A 350 -17.07 32.35 -30.99
N LEU A 351 -16.34 32.28 -32.12
CA LEU A 351 -16.07 33.41 -33.01
C LEU A 351 -17.36 34.05 -33.55
N ASP A 352 -18.39 33.26 -33.81
CA ASP A 352 -19.71 33.74 -34.25
C ASP A 352 -20.40 34.64 -33.20
N ARG A 353 -20.08 34.44 -31.92
CA ARG A 353 -20.61 35.25 -30.81
C ARG A 353 -19.80 36.53 -30.55
N ILE A 354 -18.62 36.66 -31.14
CA ILE A 354 -17.79 37.87 -31.06
C ILE A 354 -18.35 38.95 -32.01
N ASP A 355 -18.25 40.22 -31.60
CA ASP A 355 -18.60 41.36 -32.44
C ASP A 355 -17.86 41.32 -33.79
N ALA A 356 -18.55 41.72 -34.86
CA ALA A 356 -18.03 41.66 -36.22
C ALA A 356 -16.75 42.50 -36.42
N THR A 357 -16.57 43.55 -35.62
CA THR A 357 -15.36 44.39 -35.67
C THR A 357 -14.11 43.70 -35.12
N ASP A 358 -14.25 42.84 -34.11
CA ASP A 358 -13.13 42.18 -33.43
C ASP A 358 -12.86 40.75 -33.96
N ARG A 359 -13.86 40.10 -34.58
CA ARG A 359 -13.81 38.69 -34.99
C ARG A 359 -12.57 38.32 -35.82
N GLY A 360 -12.21 39.15 -36.81
CA GLY A 360 -11.07 38.87 -37.69
C GLY A 360 -9.72 38.88 -36.96
N LEU A 361 -9.56 39.80 -35.99
CA LEU A 361 -8.35 39.90 -35.17
C LEU A 361 -8.24 38.71 -34.21
N VAL A 362 -9.36 38.32 -33.56
CA VAL A 362 -9.40 37.18 -32.64
C VAL A 362 -9.10 35.88 -33.39
N GLN A 363 -9.71 35.67 -34.56
CA GLN A 363 -9.47 34.47 -35.38
C GLN A 363 -8.01 34.38 -35.85
N ALA A 364 -7.42 35.49 -36.30
CA ALA A 364 -6.01 35.52 -36.70
C ALA A 364 -5.08 35.17 -35.53
N THR A 365 -5.42 35.64 -34.33
CA THR A 365 -4.60 35.43 -33.14
C THR A 365 -4.72 34.02 -32.59
N TRP A 366 -5.93 33.47 -32.56
CA TRP A 366 -6.14 32.05 -32.27
C TRP A 366 -5.36 31.16 -33.26
N SER A 367 -5.43 31.47 -34.56
CA SER A 367 -4.71 30.71 -35.60
C SER A 367 -3.19 30.77 -35.41
N ALA A 368 -2.64 31.93 -35.01
CA ALA A 368 -1.21 32.08 -34.74
C ALA A 368 -0.77 31.23 -33.52
N VAL A 369 -1.58 31.17 -32.47
CA VAL A 369 -1.30 30.32 -31.29
C VAL A 369 -1.47 28.83 -31.63
N ALA A 370 -2.51 28.47 -32.37
CA ALA A 370 -2.78 27.08 -32.79
C ALA A 370 -1.71 26.52 -33.73
N ARG A 371 -1.13 27.34 -34.61
CA ARG A 371 0.03 26.95 -35.45
C ARG A 371 1.36 26.94 -34.68
N GLY A 372 1.39 27.51 -33.47
CA GLY A 372 2.59 27.64 -32.66
C GLY A 372 3.51 28.79 -33.08
N ASP A 373 3.01 29.72 -33.91
CA ASP A 373 3.70 30.96 -34.33
C ASP A 373 3.88 31.92 -33.13
N ALA A 374 2.95 31.86 -32.16
CA ALA A 374 2.99 32.58 -30.90
C ALA A 374 2.76 31.63 -29.71
N PRO A 375 3.54 31.75 -28.60
CA PRO A 375 3.38 30.88 -27.43
C PRO A 375 2.14 31.21 -26.60
N ASP A 376 1.83 32.49 -26.43
CA ASP A 376 0.66 33.00 -25.73
C ASP A 376 0.15 34.31 -26.35
N SER A 377 -1.08 34.67 -26.02
CA SER A 377 -1.69 35.94 -26.43
C SER A 377 -2.69 36.43 -25.40
N VAL A 378 -2.89 37.75 -25.33
CA VAL A 378 -3.86 38.41 -24.45
C VAL A 378 -4.71 39.35 -25.29
N GLN A 379 -6.02 39.24 -25.18
CA GLN A 379 -6.99 40.00 -25.96
C GLN A 379 -8.18 40.43 -25.11
N GLU A 380 -8.84 41.49 -25.56
CA GLU A 380 -10.10 41.93 -24.95
C GLU A 380 -11.07 42.28 -26.07
N TYR A 381 -12.27 41.70 -26.02
CA TYR A 381 -13.28 41.87 -27.07
C TYR A 381 -14.69 41.76 -26.50
N ALA A 382 -15.67 42.24 -27.26
CA ALA A 382 -17.08 42.14 -26.91
C ALA A 382 -17.68 40.83 -27.47
N VAL A 383 -18.42 40.13 -26.62
CA VAL A 383 -19.15 38.90 -26.96
C VAL A 383 -20.63 39.10 -26.68
N THR A 384 -21.48 38.63 -27.57
CA THR A 384 -22.94 38.60 -27.37
C THR A 384 -23.37 37.17 -27.09
N LEU A 385 -23.79 36.91 -25.84
CA LEU A 385 -24.26 35.59 -25.41
C LEU A 385 -25.78 35.61 -25.23
N PRO A 386 -26.53 34.64 -25.79
CA PRO A 386 -27.97 34.57 -25.58
C PRO A 386 -28.28 34.45 -24.08
N GLY A 387 -29.23 35.25 -23.59
CA GLY A 387 -29.60 35.28 -22.16
C GLY A 387 -28.67 36.07 -21.23
N SER A 388 -27.41 36.31 -21.59
CA SER A 388 -26.46 37.10 -20.78
C SER A 388 -26.18 38.50 -21.32
N GLY A 389 -26.63 38.79 -22.54
CA GLY A 389 -26.45 40.09 -23.20
C GLY A 389 -25.04 40.28 -23.76
N ARG A 390 -24.68 41.55 -24.01
CA ARG A 390 -23.36 41.94 -24.49
C ARG A 390 -22.41 42.04 -23.30
N LEU A 391 -21.34 41.24 -23.32
CA LEU A 391 -20.33 41.15 -22.28
C LEU A 391 -18.97 41.48 -22.87
N ARG A 392 -18.11 42.14 -22.10
CA ARG A 392 -16.72 42.38 -22.48
C ARG A 392 -15.85 41.34 -21.78
N VAL A 393 -15.08 40.59 -22.56
CA VAL A 393 -14.30 39.45 -22.06
C VAL A 393 -12.84 39.72 -22.34
N HIS A 394 -12.02 39.51 -21.31
CA HIS A 394 -10.57 39.50 -21.45
C HIS A 394 -10.10 38.05 -21.49
N GLU A 395 -9.53 37.68 -22.63
CA GLU A 395 -9.04 36.34 -22.94
C GLU A 395 -7.52 36.28 -22.88
N ARG A 396 -6.99 35.21 -22.30
CA ARG A 396 -5.58 34.83 -22.43
C ARG A 396 -5.49 33.44 -23.06
N LEU A 397 -4.86 33.34 -24.22
CA LEU A 397 -4.61 32.11 -24.95
C LEU A 397 -3.19 31.61 -24.67
N ALA A 398 -3.01 30.29 -24.60
CA ALA A 398 -1.71 29.65 -24.55
C ALA A 398 -1.74 28.34 -25.35
N GLY A 399 -0.73 28.14 -26.21
CA GLY A 399 -0.56 26.91 -26.97
C GLY A 399 0.11 25.82 -26.12
N ILE A 400 -0.54 24.67 -25.96
CA ILE A 400 -0.02 23.50 -25.27
C ILE A 400 0.59 22.55 -26.31
N ARG A 401 1.90 22.33 -26.18
CA ARG A 401 2.64 21.47 -27.10
C ARG A 401 2.58 20.00 -26.66
N GLY A 402 2.34 19.12 -27.63
CA GLY A 402 2.40 17.67 -27.50
C GLY A 402 3.84 17.14 -27.44
N ALA A 403 3.96 15.81 -27.36
CA ALA A 403 5.25 15.12 -27.31
C ALA A 403 6.08 15.28 -28.60
N ASP A 404 5.44 15.62 -29.72
CA ASP A 404 6.05 15.88 -31.03
C ASP A 404 6.50 17.35 -31.21
N GLY A 405 6.29 18.20 -30.20
CA GLY A 405 6.63 19.62 -30.22
C GLY A 405 5.65 20.51 -30.98
N LYS A 406 4.59 19.95 -31.59
CA LYS A 406 3.50 20.71 -32.20
C LYS A 406 2.44 21.07 -31.16
N VAL A 407 1.65 22.09 -31.44
CA VAL A 407 0.53 22.49 -30.56
C VAL A 407 -0.61 21.50 -30.77
N GLU A 408 -0.98 20.77 -29.71
CA GLU A 408 -2.12 19.83 -29.73
C GLU A 408 -3.39 20.51 -29.21
N GLN A 409 -3.25 21.41 -28.24
CA GLN A 409 -4.36 22.10 -27.62
C GLN A 409 -4.06 23.59 -27.45
N VAL A 410 -5.10 24.42 -27.50
CA VAL A 410 -5.04 25.84 -27.14
C VAL A 410 -5.90 26.05 -25.91
N ALA A 411 -5.27 26.37 -24.78
CA ALA A 411 -5.99 26.69 -23.55
C ALA A 411 -6.29 28.20 -23.51
N ALA A 412 -7.54 28.55 -23.22
CA ALA A 412 -7.97 29.93 -23.02
C ALA A 412 -8.48 30.15 -21.60
N LEU A 413 -8.10 31.27 -21.01
CA LEU A 413 -8.61 31.79 -19.74
C LEU A 413 -9.40 33.07 -20.02
N LEU A 414 -10.69 33.04 -19.70
CA LEU A 414 -11.65 34.09 -19.97
C LEU A 414 -12.12 34.70 -18.65
N ARG A 415 -11.92 36.02 -18.49
CA ARG A 415 -12.47 36.78 -17.37
C ARG A 415 -13.43 37.83 -17.89
N ARG A 416 -14.50 38.14 -17.15
CA ARG A 416 -15.29 39.34 -17.44
C ARG A 416 -14.41 40.56 -17.17
N ALA A 417 -14.27 41.43 -18.16
CA ALA A 417 -13.72 42.75 -17.91
C ALA A 417 -14.71 43.49 -17.01
N GLY A 418 -14.26 43.92 -15.82
CA GLY A 418 -15.10 44.74 -14.94
C GLY A 418 -15.52 46.01 -15.66
N ALA A 419 -16.75 46.47 -15.43
CA ALA A 419 -17.09 47.86 -15.69
C ALA A 419 -16.02 48.72 -15.00
N GLU A 420 -15.45 49.68 -15.73
CA GLU A 420 -14.55 50.68 -15.15
C GLU A 420 -15.11 51.12 -13.78
N PRO A 421 -14.30 51.14 -12.70
CA PRO A 421 -14.72 51.83 -11.51
C PRO A 421 -14.92 53.28 -11.94
N ALA A 422 -16.17 53.74 -11.96
CA ALA A 422 -16.48 55.14 -12.15
C ALA A 422 -15.66 55.91 -11.11
N HIS A 423 -14.64 56.62 -11.56
CA HIS A 423 -13.96 57.60 -10.74
C HIS A 423 -15.01 58.59 -10.25
N ALA A 424 -15.29 58.56 -8.96
CA ALA A 424 -16.00 59.59 -8.22
C ALA A 424 -15.02 60.23 -7.25
#